data_AF-A0A1Q2C4F4-F1
#
_entry.id   AF-A0A1Q2C4F4-F1
#
_cell.length_a   1.000
_cell.length_b   1.000
_cell.length_c   1.000
_cell.angle_alpha   90.00
_cell.angle_beta   90.00
_cell.angle_gamma   90.00
#
_symmetry.space_group_name_H-M   'P 1'
#
loop_
_entity.id
_entity.type
_entity.pdbx_description
1 polymer ?
#
loop_
_entity_poly.entity_id
_entity_poly.type
_entity_poly.pdbx_seq_one_letter_code
_entity_poly.pdbx_strand_id
1 'polypeptide(L)' 'MQEEEIRNRGIRCALRHMHSLRVQAAGGKKADFIEPCQQCGEFDVCEADWSETTKLIMKESGYLDCD' A
#
# COMPACT_ATOMS: atom_id res chain seq x y z
N MET A 1 16.36 10.82 -4.27
CA MET A 1 15.28 11.22 -5.21
C MET A 1 14.45 10.01 -5.65
N GLN A 2 15.05 8.96 -6.22
CA GLN A 2 14.31 7.76 -6.65
C GLN A 2 13.78 6.91 -5.48
N GLU A 3 14.61 6.64 -4.46
CA GLU A 3 14.18 5.89 -3.26
C GLU A 3 13.11 6.64 -2.45
N GLU A 4 13.25 7.96 -2.33
CA GLU A 4 12.27 8.81 -1.65
C GLU A 4 10.90 8.76 -2.32
N GLU A 5 10.84 8.76 -3.66
CA GLU A 5 9.58 8.63 -4.36
C GLU A 5 8.97 7.22 -4.23
N ILE A 6 9.79 6.17 -4.29
CA ILE A 6 9.35 4.78 -4.04
C ILE A 6 8.75 4.66 -2.63
N ARG A 7 9.42 5.22 -1.62
CA ARG A 7 8.92 5.25 -0.25
C ARG A 7 7.61 6.02 -0.14
N ASN A 8 7.59 7.26 -0.63
CA ASN A 8 6.42 8.12 -0.52
C ASN A 8 5.21 7.50 -1.23
N ARG A 9 5.43 6.84 -2.38
CA ARG A 9 4.42 6.04 -3.07
C ARG A 9 3.90 4.92 -2.19
N GLY A 10 4.78 4.12 -1.61
CA GLY A 10 4.39 3.03 -0.71
C GLY A 10 3.58 3.52 0.50
N ILE A 11 3.93 4.67 1.10
CA ILE A 11 3.18 5.27 2.22
C ILE A 11 1.77 5.66 1.77
N ARG A 12 1.63 6.35 0.63
CA ARG A 12 0.32 6.72 0.06
C ARG A 12 -0.54 5.49 -0.23
N CYS A 13 0.08 4.47 -0.81
CA CYS A 13 -0.50 3.18 -1.09
C CYS A 13 -1.02 2.51 0.20
N ALA A 14 -0.18 2.35 1.22
CA ALA A 14 -0.56 1.75 2.50
C ALA A 14 -1.72 2.49 3.18
N LEU A 15 -1.67 3.83 3.20
CA LEU A 15 -2.75 4.67 3.75
C LEU A 15 -4.08 4.45 3.01
N ARG A 16 -4.05 4.37 1.68
CA ARG A 16 -5.25 4.11 0.87
C ARG A 16 -5.85 2.74 1.20
N HIS A 17 -5.03 1.71 1.32
CA HIS A 17 -5.48 0.37 1.67
C HIS A 17 -6.06 0.30 3.08
N MET A 18 -5.37 0.86 4.08
CA MET A 18 -5.89 0.93 5.44
C MET A 18 -7.23 1.66 5.51
N HIS A 19 -7.38 2.77 4.77
CA HIS A 19 -8.64 3.50 4.70
C HIS A 19 -9.76 2.66 4.06
N SER A 20 -9.50 2.05 2.90
CA SER A 20 -10.47 1.21 2.18
C SER A 20 -10.92 0.03 3.02
N LEU A 21 -9.99 -0.72 3.62
CA LEU A 21 -10.30 -1.84 4.51
C LEU A 21 -11.16 -1.41 5.71
N ARG A 22 -10.85 -0.26 6.32
CA ARG A 22 -11.65 0.30 7.42
C ARG A 22 -13.11 0.57 6.98
N VAL A 23 -13.30 1.11 5.78
CA VAL A 23 -14.64 1.37 5.21
C VAL A 23 -15.37 0.07 4.88
N GLN A 24 -14.69 -0.91 4.28
CA GLN A 24 -15.26 -2.22 3.98
C GLN A 24 -15.71 -2.94 5.26
N ALA A 25 -14.88 -2.91 6.32
CA ALA A 25 -15.19 -3.49 7.61
C ALA A 25 -16.42 -2.83 8.25
N ALA A 26 -16.50 -1.49 8.24
CA ALA A 26 -17.67 -0.78 8.75
C ALA A 26 -18.96 -1.10 7.97
N GLY A 27 -18.85 -1.42 6.68
CA GLY A 27 -19.96 -1.84 5.83
C GLY A 27 -20.31 -3.33 5.91
N GLY A 28 -19.62 -4.13 6.74
CA GLY A 28 -19.83 -5.57 6.82
C GLY A 28 -19.50 -6.34 5.52
N LYS A 29 -18.69 -5.73 4.64
CA LYS A 29 -18.27 -6.34 3.38
C LYS A 29 -17.15 -7.35 3.64
N LYS A 30 -17.05 -8.38 2.78
CA LYS A 30 -15.83 -9.20 2.71
C LYS A 30 -14.67 -8.28 2.30
N ALA A 31 -13.56 -8.37 3.02
CA ALA A 31 -12.39 -7.57 2.72
C ALA A 31 -11.87 -7.88 1.30
N ASP A 32 -11.78 -6.84 0.47
CA ASP A 32 -11.11 -6.85 -0.83
C ASP A 32 -9.91 -5.91 -0.75
N PHE A 33 -8.73 -6.50 -0.62
CA PHE A 33 -7.50 -5.74 -0.48
C PHE A 33 -7.14 -4.98 -1.77
N ILE A 34 -7.53 -5.47 -2.94
CA ILE A 34 -7.09 -4.91 -4.23
C ILE A 34 -8.07 -3.86 -4.78
N GLU A 35 -9.30 -3.80 -4.28
CA GLU A 35 -10.29 -2.73 -4.58
C GLU A 35 -9.67 -1.31 -4.65
N PRO A 36 -8.91 -0.81 -3.66
CA PRO A 36 -8.31 0.52 -3.72
C PRO A 36 -7.25 0.71 -4.84
N CYS A 37 -6.62 -0.38 -5.31
CA CYS A 37 -5.72 -0.34 -6.45
C CYS A 37 -6.49 -0.24 -7.77
N GLN A 38 -7.60 -0.97 -7.93
CA GLN A 38 -8.44 -0.92 -9.13
C GLN A 38 -9.03 0.47 -9.39
N GLN A 39 -9.17 1.27 -8.33
CA GLN A 39 -9.66 2.65 -8.37
C GLN A 39 -8.50 3.67 -8.40
N CYS A 40 -7.26 3.24 -8.54
CA CYS A 40 -6.09 4.11 -8.53
C CYS A 40 -5.73 4.58 -9.94
N GLY A 41 -5.52 5.89 -10.12
CA GLY A 41 -5.07 6.45 -11.40
C GLY A 41 -3.64 6.05 -11.80
N GLU A 42 -2.86 5.47 -10.89
CA GLU A 42 -1.53 4.92 -11.16
C GLU A 42 -1.55 3.40 -11.41
N PHE A 43 -2.73 2.78 -11.52
CA PHE A 43 -2.84 1.33 -11.67
C PHE A 43 -2.08 0.83 -12.91
N ASP A 44 -2.19 1.51 -14.05
CA ASP A 44 -1.50 1.12 -15.29
C ASP A 44 0.03 1.27 -15.21
N VAL A 45 0.55 1.88 -14.13
CA VAL A 45 1.99 2.10 -13.93
C VAL A 45 2.60 1.05 -12.99
N CYS A 46 1.92 0.65 -11.91
CA CYS A 46 2.42 -0.42 -11.03
C CYS A 46 1.73 -1.76 -11.16
N GLU A 47 0.53 -1.82 -11.74
CA GLU A 47 -0.29 -3.03 -11.80
C GLU A 47 -0.53 -3.68 -10.43
N ALA A 48 -0.62 -2.85 -9.38
CA ALA A 48 -0.66 -3.29 -7.99
C ALA A 48 0.56 -4.13 -7.55
N ASP A 49 1.73 -3.95 -8.18
CA ASP A 49 3.02 -4.40 -7.66
C ASP A 49 3.53 -3.45 -6.57
N TRP A 50 3.70 -4.01 -5.37
CA TRP A 50 4.15 -3.32 -4.17
C TRP A 50 5.49 -3.87 -3.68
N SER A 51 6.14 -4.74 -4.45
CA SER A 51 7.31 -5.48 -4.03
C SER A 51 8.44 -4.55 -3.60
N GLU A 52 8.70 -3.50 -4.38
CA GLU A 52 9.77 -2.54 -4.13
C GLU A 52 9.41 -1.58 -2.99
N THR A 53 8.19 -1.02 -3.02
CA THR A 53 7.72 -0.07 -2.00
C THR A 53 7.61 -0.70 -0.63
N THR A 54 7.12 -1.94 -0.55
CA THR A 54 6.96 -2.69 0.71
C THR A 54 8.31 -3.03 1.31
N LYS A 55 9.26 -3.51 0.51
CA LYS A 55 10.63 -3.79 0.99
C LYS A 55 11.29 -2.54 1.57
N LEU A 56 11.17 -1.40 0.89
CA LEU A 56 11.78 -0.15 1.35
C LEU A 56 11.14 0.33 2.67
N ILE A 57 9.80 0.32 2.76
CA ILE A 57 9.08 0.75 3.97
C ILE A 57 9.34 -0.19 5.14
N MET A 58 9.39 -1.51 4.91
CA MET A 58 9.70 -2.48 5.96
C MET A 58 11.11 -2.29 6.53
N LYS A 59 12.08 -1.97 5.66
CA LYS A 59 13.46 -1.68 6.08
C LYS A 59 13.53 -0.40 6.92
N GLU A 60 12.88 0.68 6.47
CA GLU A 60 12.94 1.96 7.18
C GLU A 60 12.14 1.99 8.49
N SER A 61 11.06 1.21 8.58
CA SER A 61 10.25 1.13 9.80
C SER A 61 10.87 0.27 10.91
N GLY A 62 11.96 -0.44 10.61
CA GLY A 62 12.52 -1.46 11.51
C GLY A 62 11.64 -2.70 11.64
N TYR A 63 10.64 -2.88 10.77
CA TYR A 63 9.75 -4.04 10.82
C TYR A 63 10.50 -5.36 10.62
N LEU A 64 11.54 -5.36 9.78
CA LEU A 64 12.42 -6.54 9.58
C LEU A 64 13.38 -6.79 10.74
N ASP A 65 13.51 -5.85 11.68
CA ASP A 65 14.32 -6.00 12.90
C ASP A 65 13.47 -6.48 14.09
N CYS A 66 12.18 -6.77 13.86
CA CYS A 66 11.26 -7.33 14.84
C CYS A 66 11.28 -8.87 14.79
N ASP A 67 12.43 -9.47 15.05
CA ASP A 67 12.57 -10.91 15.37
C ASP A 67 12.89 -11.09 16.87
#